data_AF-A0A933E4M9-F1
#
_entry.id   AF-A0A933E4M9-F1
#
_cell.length_a   1.000
_cell.length_b   1.000
_cell.length_c   1.000
_cell.angle_alpha   90.00
_cell.angle_beta   90.00
_cell.angle_gamma   90.00
#
_symmetry.space_group_name_H-M   'P 1'
#
loop_
_entity.id
_entity.type
_entity.pdbx_description
1 polymer ?
#
loop_
_entity_poly.entity_id
_entity_poly.type
_entity_poly.pdbx_seq_one_letter_code
_entity_poly.pdbx_strand_id
1 'polypeptide(L)'
;MLQPAKSKFRKQQKGRVRGTACRGINLAFGDYGLQTLEHGRITSRQIEAARMAISRHVKRGGKLFTRIFPDKPVTKKPLEVRMGKGKGAPEEYVAPVQKGRILYEMEGVPKALAVEALRLAGHKLPVKTRILIRKEGYLEA
;
A
#
# COMPACT_ATOMS: atom_id res chain seq x y z
N MET A 1 -3.11 10.21 -9.36
CA MET A 1 -3.51 8.97 -8.67
C MET A 1 -2.95 7.79 -9.45
N LEU A 2 -2.28 6.83 -8.79
CA LEU A 2 -1.65 5.69 -9.46
C LEU A 2 -2.72 4.79 -10.11
N GLN A 3 -2.47 4.38 -11.36
CA GLN A 3 -3.29 3.43 -12.11
C GLN A 3 -2.44 2.71 -13.17
N PRO A 4 -2.80 1.48 -13.57
CA PRO A 4 -2.09 0.78 -14.64
C PRO A 4 -2.26 1.50 -15.98
N ALA A 5 -1.18 1.60 -16.76
CA ALA A 5 -1.21 2.23 -18.08
C ALA A 5 -2.07 1.45 -19.09
N LYS A 6 -2.04 0.11 -19.01
CA LYS A 6 -2.83 -0.79 -19.85
C LYS A 6 -3.32 -1.98 -19.02
N SER A 7 -4.57 -2.38 -19.21
CA SER A 7 -5.15 -3.57 -18.58
C SER A 7 -5.76 -4.48 -19.64
N LYS A 8 -5.49 -5.79 -19.58
CA LYS A 8 -6.13 -6.77 -20.48
C LYS A 8 -7.66 -6.79 -20.30
N PHE A 9 -8.12 -6.74 -19.05
CA PHE A 9 -9.54 -6.74 -18.70
C PHE A 9 -9.90 -5.55 -17.83
N ARG A 10 -10.79 -4.69 -18.34
CA ARG A 10 -11.26 -3.48 -17.65
C ARG A 10 -12.18 -3.78 -16.46
N LYS A 11 -12.96 -4.86 -16.51
CA LYS A 11 -13.90 -5.25 -15.45
C LYS A 11 -13.51 -6.62 -14.88
N GLN A 12 -13.07 -6.66 -13.62
CA GLN A 12 -12.58 -7.89 -12.98
C GLN A 12 -13.36 -8.24 -11.71
N GLN A 13 -13.47 -9.52 -11.38
CA GLN A 13 -14.10 -9.92 -10.11
C GLN A 13 -13.26 -9.42 -8.93
N LYS A 14 -13.95 -8.90 -7.91
CA LYS A 14 -13.29 -8.32 -6.73
C LYS A 14 -12.55 -9.40 -5.92
N GLY A 15 -13.15 -10.57 -5.75
CA GLY A 15 -12.67 -11.65 -4.87
C GLY A 15 -12.70 -11.26 -3.39
N ARG A 16 -12.19 -12.13 -2.51
CA ARG A 16 -11.87 -11.81 -1.11
C ARG A 16 -10.36 -11.91 -0.92
N VAL A 17 -9.77 -11.04 -0.11
CA VAL A 17 -8.34 -11.14 0.26
C VAL A 17 -8.26 -12.04 1.48
N ARG A 18 -7.55 -13.16 1.38
CA ARG A 18 -7.43 -14.17 2.45
C ARG A 18 -5.96 -14.54 2.66
N GLY A 19 -5.68 -15.11 3.82
CA GLY A 19 -4.37 -15.67 4.15
C GLY A 19 -3.30 -14.62 4.53
N THR A 20 -2.10 -15.14 4.78
CA THR A 20 -0.90 -14.38 5.07
C THR A 20 -0.08 -14.18 3.80
N ALA A 21 0.63 -13.06 3.71
CA ALA A 21 1.52 -12.78 2.60
C ALA A 21 2.70 -13.76 2.62
N CYS A 22 2.93 -14.46 1.51
CA CYS A 22 4.15 -15.26 1.33
C CYS A 22 5.29 -14.44 0.69
N ARG A 23 4.97 -13.32 0.03
CA ARG A 23 5.90 -12.50 -0.74
C ARG A 23 5.89 -11.06 -0.26
N GLY A 24 7.05 -10.39 -0.37
CA GLY A 24 7.20 -8.98 0.02
C GLY A 24 6.96 -8.76 1.52
N ILE A 25 7.42 -9.73 2.32
CA ILE A 25 7.32 -9.72 3.79
C ILE A 25 8.57 -9.16 4.47
N ASN A 26 9.70 -9.15 3.76
CA ASN A 26 11.01 -8.68 4.23
C ASN A 26 11.38 -7.34 3.58
N LEU A 27 12.15 -6.53 4.30
CA LEU A 27 12.69 -5.25 3.82
C LEU A 27 13.75 -5.52 2.75
N ALA A 28 13.49 -5.11 1.51
CA ALA A 28 14.43 -5.36 0.41
C ALA A 28 15.32 -4.15 0.10
N PHE A 29 14.75 -2.94 0.15
CA PHE A 29 15.46 -1.73 -0.25
C PHE A 29 15.86 -0.90 0.98
N GLY A 30 14.88 -0.41 1.74
CA GLY A 30 15.12 0.50 2.85
C GLY A 30 15.47 -0.16 4.18
N ASP A 31 15.95 0.67 5.10
CA ASP A 31 16.30 0.31 6.48
C ASP A 31 15.07 0.26 7.39
N TYR A 32 14.03 1.01 7.04
CA TYR A 32 12.76 1.07 7.77
C TYR A 32 11.61 0.68 6.84
N GLY A 33 10.56 0.08 7.38
CA GLY A 33 9.35 -0.13 6.59
C GLY A 33 8.07 -0.28 7.39
N LEU A 34 6.95 -0.14 6.68
CA LEU A 34 5.61 -0.24 7.23
C LEU A 34 4.95 -1.53 6.74
N GLN A 35 4.65 -2.44 7.65
CA GLN A 35 4.04 -3.73 7.35
C GLN A 35 2.57 -3.76 7.80
N THR A 36 1.68 -4.32 6.98
CA THR A 36 0.28 -4.53 7.39
C THR A 36 0.13 -5.74 8.32
N LEU A 37 -0.69 -5.61 9.34
CA LEU A 37 -1.09 -6.67 10.27
C LEU A 37 -2.43 -7.31 9.89
N GLU A 38 -3.16 -6.69 8.96
CA GLU A 38 -4.49 -7.11 8.52
C GLU A 38 -4.54 -7.26 7.00
N HIS A 39 -5.57 -7.95 6.53
CA HIS A 39 -5.87 -8.04 5.10
C HIS A 39 -6.81 -6.91 4.72
N GLY A 40 -6.68 -6.38 3.51
CA GLY A 40 -7.49 -5.25 3.08
C GLY A 40 -7.33 -4.90 1.61
N ARG A 41 -8.04 -3.86 1.20
CA ARG A 41 -7.87 -3.20 -0.10
C ARG A 41 -7.47 -1.77 0.16
N ILE A 42 -6.30 -1.40 -0.33
CA ILE A 42 -5.81 -0.03 -0.21
C ILE A 42 -6.04 0.67 -1.55
N THR A 43 -6.80 1.75 -1.53
CA THR A 43 -7.11 2.53 -2.73
C THR A 43 -5.90 3.33 -3.20
N SER A 44 -5.83 3.68 -4.49
CA SER A 44 -4.79 4.57 -5.01
C SER A 44 -4.70 5.91 -4.25
N ARG A 45 -5.85 6.40 -3.74
CA ARG A 45 -5.94 7.62 -2.92
C ARG A 45 -5.25 7.47 -1.57
N GLN A 46 -5.48 6.35 -0.89
CA GLN A 46 -4.85 6.06 0.41
C GLN A 46 -3.34 5.84 0.25
N ILE A 47 -2.92 5.17 -0.83
CA ILE A 47 -1.49 4.99 -1.13
C ILE A 47 -0.82 6.35 -1.30
N GLU A 48 -1.43 7.25 -2.05
CA GLU A 48 -0.88 8.59 -2.28
C GLU A 48 -0.91 9.45 -1.02
N ALA A 49 -1.99 9.41 -0.24
CA ALA A 49 -2.11 10.14 1.02
C ALA A 49 -1.04 9.73 2.04
N ALA A 50 -0.78 8.43 2.18
CA ALA A 50 0.28 7.92 3.04
C ALA A 50 1.67 8.32 2.51
N ARG A 51 1.91 8.21 1.19
CA ARG A 51 3.16 8.65 0.54
C ARG A 51 3.45 10.12 0.78
N MET A 52 2.44 10.98 0.61
CA MET A 52 2.53 12.41 0.85
C MET A 52 2.79 12.74 2.33
N ALA A 53 2.17 12.00 3.26
CA ALA A 53 2.40 12.20 4.70
C ALA A 53 3.87 11.93 5.07
N ILE A 54 4.45 10.85 4.54
CA ILE A 54 5.88 10.54 4.72
C ILE A 54 6.75 11.66 4.14
N SER A 55 6.55 11.97 2.86
CA SER A 55 7.38 12.96 2.16
C SER A 55 7.32 14.35 2.80
N ARG A 56 6.15 14.77 3.32
CA ARG A 56 6.03 16.04 4.04
C ARG A 56 6.77 16.05 5.37
N HIS A 57 6.73 14.96 6.12
CA HIS A 57 7.41 14.87 7.41
C HIS A 57 8.95 14.84 7.26
N VAL A 58 9.43 14.10 6.26
CA VAL A 58 10.86 13.89 6.00
C VAL A 58 11.46 15.04 5.16
N LYS A 59 10.62 15.87 4.54
CA LYS A 59 11.00 16.97 3.65
C LYS A 59 11.77 16.46 2.42
N ARG A 60 13.00 16.92 2.19
CA ARG A 60 13.89 16.48 1.10
C ARG A 60 14.84 15.35 1.48
N GLY A 61 14.71 14.78 2.68
CA GLY A 61 15.60 13.72 3.16
C GLY A 61 15.22 12.32 2.66
N GLY A 62 16.22 11.49 2.41
CA GLY A 62 16.07 10.05 2.19
C GLY A 62 15.35 9.63 0.91
N LYS A 63 15.19 8.31 0.77
CA LYS A 63 14.45 7.66 -0.31
C LYS A 63 13.22 6.96 0.25
N LEU A 64 12.11 7.06 -0.47
CA LEU A 64 10.84 6.39 -0.14
C LEU A 64 10.49 5.40 -1.26
N PHE A 65 10.34 4.13 -0.89
CA PHE A 65 9.89 3.08 -1.78
C PHE A 65 8.44 2.73 -1.48
N THR A 66 7.57 2.80 -2.48
CA THR A 66 6.19 2.28 -2.38
C THR A 66 6.17 0.85 -2.90
N ARG A 67 5.87 -0.13 -2.02
CA ARG A 67 5.99 -1.57 -2.31
C ARG A 67 4.71 -2.21 -2.86
N ILE A 68 3.65 -1.43 -2.94
CA ILE A 68 2.34 -1.86 -3.44
C ILE A 68 1.92 -0.97 -4.60
N PHE A 69 1.21 -1.55 -5.56
CA PHE A 69 0.67 -0.83 -6.71
C PHE A 69 -0.82 -1.15 -6.87
N PRO A 70 -1.69 -0.16 -7.12
CA PRO A 70 -3.11 -0.39 -7.29
C PRO A 70 -3.40 -0.85 -8.73
N ASP A 71 -3.46 -2.16 -8.93
CA ASP A 71 -3.66 -2.81 -10.23
C ASP A 71 -5.10 -3.30 -10.45
N LYS A 72 -5.84 -3.60 -9.38
CA LYS A 72 -7.17 -4.21 -9.47
C LYS A 72 -8.28 -3.15 -9.62
N PRO A 73 -9.06 -3.16 -10.71
CA PRO A 73 -10.18 -2.23 -10.89
C PRO A 73 -11.39 -2.63 -10.02
N VAL A 74 -11.98 -1.65 -9.36
CA VAL A 74 -13.25 -1.76 -8.62
C VAL A 74 -14.31 -0.98 -9.38
N THR A 75 -15.45 -1.63 -9.63
CA THR A 75 -16.59 -1.04 -10.34
C THR A 75 -17.68 -0.63 -9.38
N LYS A 76 -18.37 0.47 -9.69
CA LYS A 76 -19.58 0.93 -9.01
C LYS A 76 -20.68 1.19 -10.04
N LYS A 77 -21.93 0.99 -9.63
CA LYS A 77 -23.08 1.43 -10.42
C LYS A 77 -23.39 2.89 -10.06
N PRO A 78 -23.93 3.69 -10.99
CA PRO A 78 -24.45 5.02 -10.65
C PRO A 78 -25.45 4.96 -9.50
N LEU A 79 -25.66 6.09 -8.84
CA LEU A 79 -26.80 6.23 -7.95
C LEU A 79 -28.10 6.18 -8.78
N GLU A 80 -29.24 5.92 -8.14
CA GLU A 80 -30.58 5.99 -8.75
C GLU A 80 -30.92 4.91 -9.80
N VAL A 81 -30.02 3.95 -10.08
CA VAL A 81 -30.32 2.82 -10.97
C VAL A 81 -30.68 1.55 -10.21
N ARG A 82 -31.69 0.83 -10.71
CA ARG A 82 -32.09 -0.48 -10.16
C ARG A 82 -31.04 -1.56 -10.45
N MET A 83 -31.17 -2.70 -9.75
CA MET A 83 -30.38 -3.90 -10.01
C MET A 83 -30.64 -4.46 -11.42
N GLY A 84 -29.75 -5.33 -11.93
CA GLY A 84 -29.77 -5.81 -13.33
C GLY A 84 -28.82 -5.05 -14.28
N LYS A 85 -28.98 -5.22 -15.60
CA LYS A 85 -28.20 -4.53 -16.67
C LYS A 85 -26.67 -4.73 -16.63
N GLY A 86 -26.21 -5.76 -15.92
CA GLY A 86 -24.79 -6.11 -15.82
C GLY A 86 -23.98 -5.24 -14.85
N LYS A 87 -22.66 -5.24 -15.06
CA LYS A 87 -21.68 -4.62 -14.16
C LYS A 87 -21.36 -3.18 -14.54
N GLY A 88 -21.27 -2.31 -13.54
CA GLY A 88 -20.96 -0.88 -13.71
C GLY A 88 -19.57 -0.57 -14.28
N ALA A 89 -19.26 0.71 -14.39
CA ALA A 89 -17.97 1.20 -14.86
C ALA A 89 -16.89 1.06 -13.76
N PRO A 90 -15.60 0.85 -14.12
CA PRO A 90 -14.49 0.98 -13.18
C PRO A 90 -14.39 2.41 -12.66
N GLU A 91 -14.34 2.58 -11.34
CA GLU A 91 -14.28 3.89 -10.68
C GLU A 91 -12.92 4.12 -10.00
N GLU A 92 -12.36 3.07 -9.38
CA GLU A 92 -11.09 3.17 -8.68
C GLU A 92 -10.23 1.93 -8.86
N TYR A 93 -8.94 2.08 -8.58
CA TYR A 93 -7.98 0.99 -8.52
C TYR A 93 -7.54 0.76 -7.08
N VAL A 94 -7.45 -0.50 -6.71
CA VAL A 94 -7.08 -0.93 -5.36
C VAL A 94 -5.93 -1.94 -5.41
N ALA A 95 -5.06 -1.85 -4.41
CA ALA A 95 -4.06 -2.87 -4.12
C ALA A 95 -4.65 -3.85 -3.08
N PRO A 96 -4.88 -5.14 -3.43
CA PRO A 96 -5.22 -6.15 -2.45
C PRO A 96 -3.98 -6.49 -1.60
N VAL A 97 -4.08 -6.34 -0.29
CA VAL A 97 -2.96 -6.60 0.64
C VAL A 97 -3.32 -7.69 1.65
N GLN A 98 -2.40 -8.63 1.84
CA GLN A 98 -2.50 -9.70 2.82
C GLN A 98 -1.71 -9.34 4.09
N LYS A 99 -2.07 -9.94 5.23
CA LYS A 99 -1.35 -9.79 6.50
C LYS A 99 0.14 -10.12 6.32
N GLY A 100 1.02 -9.25 6.78
CA GLY A 100 2.47 -9.40 6.66
C GLY A 100 3.09 -8.73 5.43
N ARG A 101 2.30 -8.15 4.52
CA ARG A 101 2.85 -7.43 3.36
C ARG A 101 3.49 -6.10 3.77
N ILE A 102 4.69 -5.82 3.27
CA ILE A 102 5.32 -4.49 3.40
C ILE A 102 4.70 -3.53 2.38
N LEU A 103 4.30 -2.34 2.86
CA LEU A 103 3.60 -1.30 2.10
C LEU A 103 4.55 -0.20 1.64
N TYR A 104 5.43 0.25 2.53
CA TYR A 104 6.43 1.30 2.28
C TYR A 104 7.76 0.91 2.89
N GLU A 105 8.84 1.37 2.28
CA GLU A 105 10.19 1.32 2.83
C GLU A 105 10.85 2.69 2.73
N MET A 106 11.75 2.98 3.66
CA MET A 106 12.50 4.23 3.72
C MET A 106 13.97 3.97 3.99
N GLU A 107 14.83 4.78 3.39
CA GLU A 107 16.29 4.69 3.47
C GLU A 107 16.89 6.09 3.65
N GLY A 108 18.04 6.18 4.32
CA GLY A 108 18.80 7.43 4.42
C GLY A 108 18.16 8.50 5.30
N VAL A 109 17.45 8.07 6.36
CA VAL A 109 16.86 8.96 7.37
C VAL A 109 17.20 8.49 8.79
N PRO A 110 17.30 9.41 9.76
CA PRO A 110 17.46 9.03 11.17
C PRO A 110 16.24 8.23 11.67
N LYS A 111 16.49 7.26 12.56
CA LYS A 111 15.46 6.36 13.10
C LYS A 111 14.25 7.09 13.67
N ALA A 112 14.46 8.13 14.48
CA ALA A 112 13.38 8.89 15.10
C ALA A 112 12.44 9.52 14.04
N LEU A 113 13.02 10.11 12.99
CA LEU A 113 12.28 10.71 11.89
C LEU A 113 11.55 9.67 11.06
N ALA A 114 12.18 8.51 10.82
CA ALA A 114 11.58 7.41 10.06
C ALA A 114 10.36 6.84 10.80
N VAL A 115 10.48 6.61 12.11
CA VAL A 115 9.41 6.04 12.93
C VAL A 115 8.19 6.98 12.94
N GLU A 116 8.38 8.28 13.17
CA GLU A 116 7.26 9.22 13.16
C GLU A 116 6.65 9.37 11.75
N ALA A 117 7.45 9.42 10.69
CA ALA A 117 6.95 9.47 9.32
C ALA A 117 6.07 8.25 8.99
N LEU A 118 6.53 7.04 9.33
CA LEU A 118 5.80 5.80 9.08
C LEU A 118 4.57 5.67 9.98
N ARG A 119 4.60 6.23 11.20
CA ARG A 119 3.43 6.30 12.08
C ARG A 119 2.33 7.17 11.47
N LEU A 120 2.67 8.36 10.99
CA LEU A 120 1.74 9.26 10.30
C LEU A 120 1.15 8.63 9.04
N ALA A 121 1.98 7.88 8.28
CA ALA A 121 1.54 7.12 7.13
C ALA A 121 0.51 6.03 7.52
N GLY A 122 0.78 5.31 8.61
CA GLY A 122 -0.12 4.29 9.15
C GLY A 122 -1.54 4.83 9.42
N HIS A 123 -1.66 6.03 9.96
CA HIS A 123 -2.95 6.68 10.21
C HIS A 123 -3.75 7.04 8.93
N LYS A 124 -3.11 7.05 7.75
CA LYS A 124 -3.80 7.28 6.47
C LYS A 124 -4.31 5.99 5.82
N LEU A 125 -3.98 4.83 6.39
CA LEU A 125 -4.31 3.53 5.82
C LEU A 125 -5.49 2.89 6.56
N PRO A 126 -6.33 2.12 5.86
CA PRO A 126 -7.49 1.46 6.45
C PRO A 126 -7.16 0.12 7.14
N VAL A 127 -5.88 -0.15 7.43
CA VAL A 127 -5.40 -1.41 8.01
C VAL A 127 -4.48 -1.12 9.17
N LYS A 128 -4.47 -2.00 10.18
CA LYS A 128 -3.46 -1.93 11.24
C LYS A 128 -2.07 -2.20 10.67
N THR A 129 -1.09 -1.43 11.10
CA THR A 129 0.29 -1.53 10.63
C THR A 129 1.26 -1.67 11.80
N ARG A 130 2.44 -2.22 11.52
CA ARG A 130 3.60 -2.16 12.40
C ARG A 130 4.81 -1.64 11.64
N ILE A 131 5.71 -1.00 12.37
CA ILE A 131 6.98 -0.53 11.83
C ILE A 131 8.02 -1.64 11.99
N LEU A 132 8.78 -1.89 10.93
CA LEU A 132 9.92 -2.77 10.91
C LEU A 132 11.19 -1.94 10.75
N ILE A 133 12.24 -2.38 11.42
CA ILE A 133 13.58 -1.79 11.35
C ILE A 133 14.51 -2.94 10.99
N ARG A 134 15.33 -2.74 9.95
CA ARG A 134 16.43 -3.64 9.61
C ARG A 134 17.39 -3.64 10.80
N LYS A 135 17.55 -4.77 11.46
CA LYS A 135 18.60 -4.92 12.48
C LYS A 135 19.93 -4.88 11.74
N GLU A 136 20.85 -4.01 12.16
CA GLU A 136 22.27 -4.19 11.84
C GLU A 136 22.71 -5.52 12.43
N GLY A 137 23.30 -6.39 11.61
CA GLY A 137 23.79 -7.71 12.00
C GLY A 137 22.93 -8.85 11.48
N TYR A 138 23.20 -9.30 10.25
CA TYR A 138 24.12 -10.42 10.03
C TYR A 138 24.98 -10.05 8.82
N LEU A 139 26.30 -10.15 8.97
CA LEU A 139 27.21 -10.20 7.82
C LEU A 139 26.72 -11.33 6.91
N GLU A 140 26.51 -11.01 5.64
CA GLU A 140 26.32 -12.04 4.62
C GLU A 140 27.56 -12.96 4.66
N ALA A 141 27.33 -14.24 4.90
CA ALA A 141 28.32 -15.30 4.71
C ALA A 141 28.25 -15.79 3.26
#